data_AF-A0A2E0HWY4-F1
#
_entry.id   AF-A0A2E0HWY4-F1
#
_cell.length_a   1.000
_cell.length_b   1.000
_cell.length_c   1.000
_cell.angle_alpha   90.00
_cell.angle_beta   90.00
_cell.angle_gamma   90.00
#
_symmetry.space_group_name_H-M   'P 1'
#
loop_
_entity.id
_entity.type
_entity.pdbx_description
1 polymer ?
#
loop_
_entity_poly.entity_id
_entity_poly.type
_entity_poly.pdbx_seq_one_letter_code
_entity_poly.pdbx_strand_id
1 'polypeptide(L)'
;PISVIVWSLEVAASWTLASKKEFDEASTYIKESSTVILPVKNHIVHRSILADDGTLGLRMPNCDFPITLCAKLGFPITTTSINRTGQPPLSDPKLIKEQFDSEIDLIIDAGIIPNGKASTIYKLTNSKFSIIRS
;
A
#
# COMPACT_ATOMS: atom_id res chain seq x y z
N PRO A 1 6.83 -8.17 -1.14
CA PRO A 1 5.74 -7.83 -2.09
C PRO A 1 5.68 -6.32 -2.32
N ILE A 2 5.01 -5.89 -3.40
CA ILE A 2 4.59 -4.49 -3.56
C ILE A 2 3.29 -4.29 -2.78
N SER A 3 3.07 -3.08 -2.27
CA SER A 3 1.82 -2.73 -1.58
C SER A 3 0.82 -2.12 -2.54
N VAL A 4 -0.47 -2.25 -2.24
CA VAL A 4 -1.56 -1.65 -3.01
C VAL A 4 -2.51 -0.86 -2.11
N ILE A 5 -3.19 0.13 -2.69
CA ILE A 5 -4.25 0.88 -2.00
C ILE A 5 -5.49 -0.01 -1.87
N VAL A 6 -6.01 -0.15 -0.66
CA VAL A 6 -7.37 -0.63 -0.40
C VAL A 6 -8.25 0.57 -0.09
N TRP A 7 -9.43 0.64 -0.70
CA TRP A 7 -10.38 1.73 -0.50
C TRP A 7 -11.52 1.40 0.47
N SER A 8 -11.63 0.14 0.90
CA SER A 8 -12.50 -0.27 2.01
C SER A 8 -11.99 -1.55 2.65
N LEU A 9 -12.41 -1.80 3.89
CA LEU A 9 -12.12 -3.08 4.57
C LEU A 9 -12.85 -4.25 3.92
N GLU A 10 -14.03 -4.03 3.34
CA GLU A 10 -14.76 -5.07 2.62
C GLU A 10 -13.98 -5.56 1.41
N VAL A 11 -13.38 -4.63 0.67
CA VAL A 11 -12.51 -4.95 -0.47
C VAL A 11 -11.27 -5.70 0.00
N ALA A 12 -10.60 -5.24 1.05
CA ALA A 12 -9.46 -5.93 1.62
C ALA A 12 -9.81 -7.37 2.08
N ALA A 13 -10.96 -7.55 2.73
CA ALA A 13 -11.48 -8.85 3.15
C ALA A 13 -11.79 -9.76 1.95
N SER A 14 -12.26 -9.18 0.84
CA SER A 14 -12.58 -9.95 -0.37
C SER A 14 -11.35 -10.55 -1.04
N TRP A 15 -10.15 -9.98 -0.84
CA TRP A 15 -8.91 -10.43 -1.47
C TRP A 15 -8.10 -11.42 -0.63
N THR A 16 -8.19 -11.31 0.69
CA THR A 16 -7.34 -12.09 1.60
C THR A 16 -7.78 -13.54 1.77
N LEU A 17 -6.83 -14.40 2.13
CA LEU A 17 -7.06 -15.75 2.65
C LEU A 17 -7.00 -15.82 4.19
N ALA A 18 -6.73 -14.68 4.85
CA ALA A 18 -6.72 -14.60 6.31
C ALA A 18 -8.09 -15.01 6.88
N SER A 19 -8.07 -15.75 7.99
CA SER A 19 -9.27 -16.04 8.76
C SER A 19 -9.92 -14.76 9.27
N LYS A 20 -11.21 -14.83 9.63
CA LYS A 20 -11.95 -13.68 10.19
C LYS A 20 -11.20 -13.05 11.37
N LYS A 21 -10.68 -13.88 12.29
CA LYS A 21 -9.92 -13.42 13.46
C LYS A 21 -8.66 -12.66 13.06
N GLU A 22 -7.89 -13.20 12.13
CA GLU A 22 -6.67 -12.55 11.64
C GLU A 22 -6.97 -11.25 10.88
N PHE A 23 -8.06 -11.22 10.11
CA PHE A 23 -8.48 -10.03 9.40
C PHE A 23 -9.02 -8.94 10.33
N ASP A 24 -9.76 -9.30 11.37
CA ASP A 24 -10.24 -8.36 12.38
C ASP A 24 -9.06 -7.62 13.02
N GLU A 25 -8.01 -8.35 13.39
CA GLU A 25 -6.74 -7.77 13.87
C GLU A 25 -6.05 -6.92 12.80
N ALA A 26 -5.86 -7.44 11.58
CA ALA A 26 -5.28 -6.71 10.46
C ALA A 26 -5.98 -5.37 10.19
N SER A 27 -7.31 -5.35 10.31
CA SER A 27 -8.13 -4.18 10.02
C SER A 27 -7.81 -3.00 10.92
N THR A 28 -7.32 -3.25 12.15
CA THR A 28 -6.89 -2.20 13.09
C THR A 28 -5.66 -1.47 12.54
N TYR A 29 -4.63 -2.23 12.14
CA TYR A 29 -3.41 -1.68 11.54
C TYR A 29 -3.68 -0.96 10.20
N ILE A 30 -4.55 -1.52 9.36
CA ILE A 30 -4.91 -0.89 8.07
C ILE A 30 -5.52 0.50 8.31
N LYS A 31 -6.41 0.65 9.31
CA LYS A 31 -7.04 1.94 9.65
C LYS A 31 -6.07 2.99 10.20
N GLU A 32 -4.99 2.56 10.84
CA GLU A 32 -3.91 3.45 11.31
C GLU A 32 -3.00 3.95 10.17
N SER A 33 -3.42 3.78 8.91
CA SER A 33 -2.62 4.10 7.71
C SER A 33 -1.29 3.35 7.63
N SER A 34 -1.22 2.19 8.30
CA SER A 34 -0.11 1.25 8.16
C SER A 34 -0.30 0.33 6.95
N THR A 35 0.77 -0.38 6.60
CA THR A 35 0.71 -1.45 5.59
C THR A 35 0.61 -2.79 6.30
N VAL A 36 -0.32 -3.65 5.87
CA VAL A 36 -0.43 -5.01 6.38
C VAL A 36 -0.21 -6.00 5.25
N ILE A 37 0.75 -6.91 5.43
CA ILE A 37 1.05 -7.97 4.48
C ILE A 37 0.23 -9.21 4.87
N LEU A 38 -0.69 -9.60 3.98
CA LEU A 38 -1.59 -10.74 4.17
C LEU A 38 -1.50 -11.72 3.00
N PRO A 39 -1.76 -13.03 3.23
CA PRO A 39 -1.94 -13.98 2.14
C PRO A 39 -3.20 -13.60 1.35
N VAL A 40 -3.15 -13.69 0.02
CA VAL A 40 -4.29 -13.36 -0.86
C VAL A 40 -4.73 -14.56 -1.68
N LYS A 41 -5.99 -14.52 -2.15
CA LYS A 41 -6.57 -15.58 -2.98
C LYS A 41 -5.73 -15.77 -4.26
N ASN A 42 -5.69 -17.01 -4.76
CA ASN A 42 -5.01 -17.29 -6.01
C ASN A 42 -5.73 -16.61 -7.19
N HIS A 43 -4.96 -16.24 -8.22
CA HIS A 43 -5.45 -15.70 -9.50
C HIS A 43 -6.19 -14.36 -9.46
N ILE A 44 -6.30 -13.69 -8.30
CA ILE A 44 -6.84 -12.33 -8.22
C ILE A 44 -5.76 -11.25 -8.33
N VAL A 45 -4.50 -11.61 -8.09
CA VAL A 45 -3.36 -10.70 -8.10
C VAL A 45 -2.23 -11.30 -8.93
N HIS A 46 -1.63 -10.51 -9.81
CA HIS A 46 -0.52 -10.96 -10.64
C HIS A 46 0.75 -11.20 -9.80
N ARG A 47 1.50 -12.26 -10.11
CA ARG A 47 2.68 -12.67 -9.33
C ARG A 47 3.79 -11.61 -9.25
N SER A 48 3.85 -10.68 -10.20
CA SER A 48 4.86 -9.61 -10.22
C SER A 48 4.81 -8.66 -9.03
N ILE A 49 3.68 -8.62 -8.30
CA ILE A 49 3.53 -7.75 -7.12
C ILE A 49 3.36 -8.53 -5.81
N LEU A 50 3.26 -9.86 -5.89
CA LEU A 50 3.22 -10.76 -4.73
C LEU A 50 4.63 -11.03 -4.21
N ALA A 51 4.71 -11.48 -2.96
CA ALA A 51 5.91 -12.15 -2.46
C ALA A 51 5.88 -13.63 -2.83
N ASP A 52 7.03 -14.29 -2.71
CA ASP A 52 7.18 -15.73 -3.02
C ASP A 52 6.24 -16.62 -2.19
N ASP A 53 5.83 -16.14 -1.01
CA ASP A 53 4.87 -16.80 -0.12
C ASP A 53 3.40 -16.49 -0.43
N GLY A 54 3.10 -15.84 -1.57
CA GLY A 54 1.74 -15.50 -2.00
C GLY A 54 1.10 -14.35 -1.23
N THR A 55 1.88 -13.56 -0.50
CA THR A 55 1.37 -12.42 0.26
C THR A 55 1.41 -11.10 -0.52
N LEU A 56 0.51 -10.18 -0.18
CA LEU A 56 0.40 -8.84 -0.75
C LEU A 56 0.39 -7.78 0.36
N GLY A 57 1.02 -6.62 0.13
CA GLY A 57 0.88 -5.48 1.03
C GLY A 57 -0.43 -4.73 0.79
N LEU A 58 -1.25 -4.57 1.82
CA LEU A 58 -2.49 -3.79 1.78
C LEU A 58 -2.30 -2.51 2.59
N ARG A 59 -2.67 -1.37 2.01
CA ARG A 59 -2.54 -0.06 2.66
C ARG A 59 -3.79 0.78 2.45
N MET A 60 -4.31 1.37 3.52
CA MET A 60 -5.36 2.39 3.45
C MET A 60 -4.77 3.73 3.92
N PRO A 61 -4.25 4.58 3.01
CA PRO A 61 -3.61 5.82 3.41
C PRO A 61 -4.60 6.77 4.09
N ASN A 62 -4.17 7.54 5.09
CA ASN A 62 -4.96 8.63 5.67
C ASN A 62 -5.02 9.84 4.72
N CYS A 63 -5.59 9.64 3.53
CA CYS A 63 -5.76 10.63 2.49
C CYS A 63 -6.92 10.21 1.58
N ASP A 64 -7.94 11.06 1.46
CA ASP A 64 -9.18 10.73 0.73
C ASP A 64 -8.97 10.58 -0.77
N PHE A 65 -8.02 11.33 -1.34
CA PHE A 65 -7.76 11.33 -2.78
C PHE A 65 -7.41 9.93 -3.34
N PRO A 66 -6.36 9.23 -2.87
CA PRO A 66 -6.01 7.90 -3.37
C PRO A 66 -7.09 6.84 -3.09
N ILE A 67 -7.79 6.93 -1.95
CA ILE A 67 -8.90 6.03 -1.61
C ILE A 67 -10.04 6.21 -2.60
N THR A 68 -10.48 7.46 -2.82
CA THR A 68 -11.58 7.79 -3.73
C THR A 68 -11.23 7.44 -5.17
N LEU A 69 -9.99 7.68 -5.58
CA LEU A 69 -9.51 7.33 -6.92
C LEU A 69 -9.63 5.81 -7.15
N CYS A 70 -9.10 4.98 -6.25
CA CYS A 70 -9.19 3.52 -6.40
C CYS A 70 -10.65 3.04 -6.33
N ALA A 71 -11.48 3.63 -5.47
CA ALA A 71 -12.90 3.31 -5.39
C ALA A 71 -13.64 3.59 -6.72
N LYS A 72 -13.32 4.71 -7.39
CA LYS A 72 -13.90 5.07 -8.69
C LYS A 72 -13.36 4.22 -9.85
N LEU A 73 -12.09 3.83 -9.81
CA LEU A 73 -11.48 2.95 -10.81
C LEU A 73 -11.97 1.51 -10.69
N GLY A 74 -12.34 1.08 -9.48
CA GLY A 74 -12.77 -0.30 -9.21
C GLY A 74 -11.62 -1.30 -9.10
N PHE A 75 -10.37 -0.83 -9.16
CA PHE A 75 -9.17 -1.64 -9.00
C PHE A 75 -8.10 -0.87 -8.22
N PRO A 76 -7.18 -1.56 -7.52
CA PRO A 76 -6.18 -0.89 -6.70
C PRO A 76 -5.00 -0.37 -7.51
N ILE A 77 -4.37 0.68 -7.00
CA ILE A 77 -3.09 1.20 -7.49
C ILE A 77 -1.97 0.76 -6.55
N THR A 78 -0.84 0.33 -7.12
CA THR A 78 0.37 0.00 -6.35
C THR A 78 0.96 1.24 -5.67
N THR A 79 1.44 1.09 -4.45
CA THR A 79 2.11 2.15 -3.69
C THR A 79 3.56 1.82 -3.45
N THR A 80 4.45 2.76 -3.78
CA THR A 80 5.86 2.74 -3.41
C THR A 80 6.25 4.10 -2.84
N SER A 81 7.43 4.18 -2.23
CA SER A 81 8.08 5.49 -2.05
C SER A 81 8.48 6.05 -3.41
N ILE A 82 8.47 7.37 -3.55
CA ILE A 82 8.89 8.07 -4.76
C ILE A 82 10.37 8.41 -4.59
N ASN A 83 11.26 7.53 -5.05
CA ASN A 83 12.71 7.73 -4.99
C ASN A 83 13.42 6.91 -6.06
N ARG A 84 14.63 7.34 -6.40
CA ARG A 84 15.62 6.46 -7.04
C ARG A 84 16.15 5.47 -6.01
N THR A 85 16.54 4.28 -6.47
CA THR A 85 17.14 3.26 -5.60
C THR A 85 18.32 3.83 -4.83
N GLY A 86 18.29 3.67 -3.50
CA GLY A 86 19.33 4.19 -2.58
C GLY A 86 19.17 5.66 -2.19
N GLN A 87 18.23 6.41 -2.76
CA GLN A 87 17.97 7.80 -2.42
C GLN A 87 16.78 7.95 -1.44
N PRO A 88 16.74 9.03 -0.64
CA PRO A 88 15.57 9.34 0.19
C PRO A 88 14.29 9.54 -0.64
N PRO A 89 13.11 9.24 -0.07
CA PRO A 89 11.83 9.57 -0.69
C PRO A 89 11.64 11.07 -0.87
N LEU A 90 11.11 11.46 -2.03
CA LEU A 90 10.65 12.80 -2.31
C LEU A 90 9.18 12.97 -1.87
N SER A 91 8.87 14.17 -1.40
CA SER A 91 7.54 14.57 -0.93
C SER A 91 7.05 15.89 -1.54
N ASP A 92 7.94 16.62 -2.24
CA ASP A 92 7.64 17.85 -2.95
C ASP A 92 7.34 17.54 -4.43
N PRO A 93 6.13 17.81 -4.93
CA PRO A 93 5.76 17.63 -6.33
C PRO A 93 6.70 18.31 -7.33
N LYS A 94 7.31 19.45 -6.98
CA LYS A 94 8.28 20.14 -7.85
C LYS A 94 9.55 19.33 -8.00
N LEU A 95 10.12 18.83 -6.91
CA LEU A 95 11.31 17.97 -6.94
C LEU A 95 11.03 16.63 -7.63
N ILE A 96 9.82 16.07 -7.42
CA ILE A 96 9.38 14.86 -8.12
C ILE A 96 9.34 15.11 -9.63
N LYS A 97 8.73 16.22 -10.05
CA LYS A 97 8.69 16.61 -11.46
C LYS A 97 10.11 16.77 -12.01
N GLU A 98 10.97 17.55 -11.36
CA GLU A 98 12.36 17.75 -11.78
C GLU A 98 13.13 16.43 -11.97
N GLN A 99 12.91 15.44 -11.09
CA GLN A 99 13.63 14.17 -11.12
C GLN A 99 13.04 13.13 -12.08
N PHE A 100 11.73 13.20 -12.38
CA PHE A 100 11.01 12.13 -13.08
C PHE A 100 10.20 12.62 -14.30
N ASP A 101 10.27 13.89 -14.70
CA ASP A 101 9.41 14.51 -15.74
C ASP A 101 9.31 13.69 -17.03
N SER A 102 10.42 13.14 -17.50
CA SER A 102 10.50 12.37 -18.74
C SER A 102 10.11 10.89 -18.59
N GLU A 103 9.77 10.43 -17.39
CA GLU A 103 9.54 9.01 -17.06
C GLU A 103 8.13 8.72 -16.56
N ILE A 104 7.31 9.76 -16.36
CA ILE A 104 5.95 9.64 -15.82
C ILE A 104 4.95 10.31 -16.74
N ASP A 105 3.85 9.61 -17.03
CA ASP A 105 2.80 10.12 -17.90
C ASP A 105 1.91 11.18 -17.21
N LEU A 106 1.86 11.13 -15.86
CA LEU A 106 0.95 11.97 -15.07
C LEU A 106 1.50 12.22 -13.66
N ILE A 107 1.45 13.48 -13.23
CA ILE A 107 1.57 13.89 -11.82
C ILE A 107 0.26 14.52 -11.38
N ILE A 108 -0.22 14.13 -10.21
CA ILE A 108 -1.34 14.79 -9.54
C ILE A 108 -0.76 15.54 -8.34
N ASP A 109 -0.66 16.86 -8.47
CA ASP A 109 -0.16 17.74 -7.42
C ASP A 109 -1.29 18.06 -6.42
N ALA A 110 -1.13 17.56 -5.20
CA ALA A 110 -2.01 17.84 -4.07
C ALA A 110 -1.27 18.55 -2.92
N GLY A 111 -0.16 19.22 -3.23
CA GLY A 111 0.72 19.88 -2.27
C GLY A 111 1.84 18.99 -1.75
N ILE A 112 2.68 19.57 -0.90
CA ILE A 112 3.82 18.90 -0.27
C ILE A 112 3.31 17.95 0.80
N ILE A 113 3.77 16.70 0.74
CA ILE A 113 3.53 15.74 1.83
C ILE A 113 4.49 16.13 2.97
N PRO A 114 4.01 16.46 4.18
CA PRO A 114 4.90 16.75 5.29
C PRO A 114 5.86 15.58 5.49
N ASN A 115 7.15 15.89 5.71
CA ASN A 115 8.13 14.85 5.99
C ASN A 115 7.65 14.01 7.17
N GLY A 116 7.27 12.77 6.87
CA GLY A 116 6.65 11.85 7.80
C GLY A 116 7.43 10.56 7.83
N LYS A 117 7.38 9.88 8.98
CA LYS A 117 7.89 8.52 9.10
C LYS A 117 7.16 7.65 8.07
N ALA A 118 7.91 6.79 7.39
CA ALA A 118 7.30 5.85 6.48
C ALA A 118 6.33 4.92 7.24
N SER A 119 5.29 4.43 6.57
CA SER A 119 4.25 3.61 7.23
C SER A 119 4.86 2.41 7.96
N THR A 120 4.35 2.13 9.16
CA THR A 120 4.63 0.85 9.82
C THR A 120 4.15 -0.28 8.91
N ILE A 121 4.92 -1.36 8.83
CA ILE A 121 4.56 -2.54 8.07
C ILE A 121 4.43 -3.72 9.02
N TYR A 122 3.23 -4.30 9.03
CA TYR A 122 2.90 -5.52 9.77
C TYR A 122 2.84 -6.68 8.78
N LYS A 123 3.35 -7.84 9.14
CA LYS A 123 3.24 -9.07 8.34
C LYS A 123 2.57 -10.16 9.15
N LEU A 124 1.56 -10.80 8.57
CA LEU A 124 0.97 -12.02 9.11
C LEU A 124 1.85 -13.22 8.74
N THR A 125 2.27 -14.01 9.72
CA THR A 125 2.98 -15.27 9.50
C THR A 125 2.59 -16.25 10.60
N ASN A 126 2.15 -17.47 10.23
CA ASN A 126 1.70 -18.49 11.18
C ASN A 126 0.69 -17.95 12.21
N SER A 127 -0.31 -17.21 11.75
CA SER A 127 -1.36 -16.59 12.58
C SER A 127 -0.88 -15.61 13.64
N LYS A 128 0.30 -14.99 13.44
CA LYS A 128 0.84 -13.92 14.28
C LYS A 128 1.30 -12.74 13.44
N PHE A 129 1.02 -11.52 13.90
CA PHE A 129 1.56 -10.31 13.29
C PHE A 129 2.92 -9.95 13.87
N SER A 130 3.85 -9.57 13.00
CA SER A 130 5.14 -8.99 13.36
C SER A 130 5.35 -7.67 12.65
N ILE A 131 6.04 -6.74 13.30
CA ILE A 131 6.47 -5.48 12.68
C ILE A 131 7.76 -5.75 11.90
N ILE A 132 7.72 -5.51 10.60
CA ILE A 132 8.91 -5.63 9.73
C ILE A 132 9.58 -4.28 9.47
N ARG A 133 8.83 -3.19 9.66
CA ARG A 133 9.33 -1.81 9.60
C ARG A 133 8.47 -0.94 10.50
N SER A 134 9.09 -0.04 11.26
CA SER A 134 8.42 0.95 12.10
C SER A 134 8.74 2.36 11.67
#